data_AF-C9LDY4-F1
#
_entry.id   AF-C9LDY4-F1
#
_cell.length_a   1.000
_cell.length_b   1.000
_cell.length_c   1.000
_cell.angle_alpha   90.00
_cell.angle_beta   90.00
_cell.angle_gamma   90.00
#
_symmetry.space_group_name_H-M   'P 1'
#
loop_
_entity.id
_entity.type
_entity.pdbx_description
1 polymer ?
#
loop_
_entity_poly.entity_id
_entity_poly.type
_entity_poly.pdbx_seq_one_letter_code
_entity_poly.pdbx_strand_id
1 'polypeptide(L)'
;METKKELSYFRLKLENYLSEHFPEMLGDKPFITARADEALTTYCDAMAQGFSHPEAETMASEVLYQGLHFSKYDTLVSVLENEFEKELPSPLPERLTPMLLKNKTVQSVFDKYELTDDFGASPEYENLYTELTGTIVLLIEDNHLPTIDGESDIV
;
A
#
# COMPACT_ATOMS: atom_id res chain seq x y z
N MET A 1 16.23 -27.03 10.75
CA MET A 1 17.13 -25.89 10.45
C MET A 1 16.64 -25.12 9.22
N GLU A 2 16.08 -25.81 8.23
CA GLU A 2 15.40 -25.21 7.07
C GLU A 2 14.19 -24.34 7.47
N THR A 3 13.30 -24.83 8.34
CA THR A 3 12.10 -24.10 8.79
C THR A 3 12.39 -22.71 9.38
N LYS A 4 13.53 -22.54 10.08
CA LYS A 4 13.94 -21.24 10.62
C LYS A 4 14.46 -20.29 9.54
N LYS A 5 15.14 -20.83 8.51
CA LYS A 5 15.59 -20.04 7.35
C LYS A 5 14.39 -19.59 6.52
N GLU A 6 13.43 -20.47 6.28
CA GLU A 6 12.20 -20.15 5.54
C GLU A 6 11.34 -19.12 6.29
N LEU A 7 11.23 -19.22 7.62
CA LEU A 7 10.55 -18.17 8.41
C LEU A 7 11.21 -16.81 8.23
N SER A 8 12.54 -16.75 8.33
CA SER A 8 13.28 -15.51 8.10
C SER A 8 13.13 -15.00 6.67
N TYR A 9 12.97 -15.90 5.70
CA TYR A 9 12.75 -15.56 4.29
C TYR A 9 11.39 -14.91 4.06
N PHE A 10 10.28 -15.57 4.42
CA PHE A 10 8.93 -15.03 4.21
C PHE A 10 8.69 -13.74 4.97
N ARG A 11 9.22 -13.64 6.20
CA ARG A 11 9.16 -12.40 6.97
C ARG A 11 9.88 -11.25 6.28
N LEU A 12 11.12 -11.45 5.83
CA LEU A 12 11.88 -10.41 5.14
C LEU A 12 11.20 -10.00 3.83
N LYS A 13 10.66 -10.98 3.09
CA LYS A 13 9.92 -10.77 1.85
C LYS A 13 8.68 -9.90 2.07
N LEU A 14 7.93 -10.13 3.15
CA LEU A 14 6.79 -9.31 3.54
C LEU A 14 7.21 -7.92 4.02
N GLU A 15 8.22 -7.81 4.90
CA GLU A 15 8.72 -6.52 5.41
C GLU A 15 9.18 -5.60 4.26
N ASN A 16 9.88 -6.14 3.26
CA ASN A 16 10.27 -5.38 2.07
C ASN A 16 9.05 -4.91 1.27
N TYR A 17 8.10 -5.81 1.00
CA TYR A 17 6.89 -5.48 0.26
C TYR A 17 6.05 -4.38 0.95
N LEU A 18 5.87 -4.50 2.27
CA LEU A 18 5.17 -3.47 3.04
C LEU A 18 5.94 -2.15 3.06
N SER A 19 7.27 -2.16 3.06
CA SER A 19 8.05 -0.92 3.05
C SER A 19 7.87 -0.10 1.76
N GLU A 20 7.59 -0.78 0.65
CA GLU A 20 7.40 -0.17 -0.67
C GLU A 20 5.93 0.26 -0.87
N HIS A 21 4.99 -0.61 -0.51
CA HIS A 21 3.57 -0.46 -0.89
C HIS A 21 2.62 -0.13 0.26
N PHE A 22 3.00 -0.43 1.51
CA PHE A 22 2.14 -0.25 2.69
C PHE A 22 2.95 0.26 3.89
N PRO A 23 3.66 1.40 3.77
CA PRO A 23 4.57 1.87 4.80
C PRO A 23 3.87 2.10 6.15
N GLU A 24 2.56 2.35 6.16
CA GLU A 24 1.72 2.44 7.36
C GLU A 24 1.58 1.11 8.13
N MET A 25 1.75 -0.03 7.46
CA MET A 25 1.64 -1.37 8.05
C MET A 25 2.98 -1.92 8.56
N LEU A 26 4.11 -1.31 8.18
CA LEU A 26 5.46 -1.80 8.53
C LEU A 26 5.70 -1.87 10.06
N GLY A 27 4.97 -1.06 10.84
CA GLY A 27 5.02 -1.07 12.30
C GLY A 27 4.22 -2.21 12.96
N ASP A 28 3.33 -2.88 12.22
CA ASP A 28 2.43 -3.92 12.74
C ASP A 28 3.15 -5.28 12.85
N LYS A 29 3.97 -5.40 13.89
CA LYS A 29 4.72 -6.63 14.18
C LYS A 29 3.83 -7.86 14.37
N PRO A 30 2.67 -7.77 15.07
CA PRO A 30 1.72 -8.89 15.14
C PRO A 30 1.27 -9.37 13.77
N PHE A 31 0.83 -8.45 12.88
CA PHE A 31 0.43 -8.78 11.51
C PHE A 31 1.56 -9.46 10.74
N ILE A 32 2.75 -8.85 10.71
CA ILE A 32 3.91 -9.37 9.98
C ILE A 32 4.29 -10.77 10.46
N THR A 33 4.25 -11.00 11.78
CA THR A 33 4.60 -12.30 12.36
C THR A 33 3.56 -13.36 11.98
N ALA A 34 2.27 -13.08 12.20
CA ALA A 34 1.19 -14.01 11.88
C ALA A 34 1.18 -14.36 10.38
N ARG A 35 1.30 -13.35 9.52
CA ARG A 35 1.29 -13.55 8.07
C ARG A 35 2.49 -14.36 7.56
N ALA A 36 3.69 -14.12 8.10
CA ALA A 36 4.87 -14.91 7.76
C ALA A 36 4.77 -16.36 8.23
N ASP A 37 4.17 -16.60 9.41
CA ASP A 37 3.94 -17.95 9.94
C ASP A 37 2.89 -18.71 9.10
N GLU A 38 1.84 -18.05 8.63
CA GLU A 38 0.84 -18.61 7.71
C GLU A 38 1.44 -19.02 6.37
N ALA A 39 2.26 -18.14 5.76
CA ALA A 39 2.98 -18.45 4.53
C ALA A 39 3.95 -19.63 4.72
N LEU A 40 4.69 -19.66 5.83
CA LEU A 40 5.58 -20.78 6.16
C LEU A 40 4.82 -22.10 6.32
N THR A 41 3.67 -22.07 6.99
CA THR A 41 2.81 -23.26 7.16
C THR A 41 2.37 -23.77 5.80
N THR A 42 1.90 -22.88 4.92
CA THR A 42 1.49 -23.20 3.54
C THR A 42 2.63 -23.82 2.74
N TYR A 43 3.83 -23.25 2.85
CA TYR A 43 5.04 -23.79 2.22
C TYR A 43 5.36 -25.21 2.73
N CYS A 44 5.35 -25.42 4.05
CA CYS A 44 5.63 -26.73 4.63
C CYS A 44 4.59 -27.79 4.24
N ASP A 45 3.32 -27.42 4.20
CA ASP A 45 2.23 -28.31 3.80
C ASP A 45 2.34 -28.69 2.32
N ALA A 46 2.71 -27.76 1.44
CA ALA A 46 2.96 -28.04 0.03
C ALA A 46 4.18 -28.96 -0.15
N MET A 47 5.27 -28.72 0.55
CA MET A 47 6.45 -29.60 0.54
C MET A 47 6.08 -31.02 1.01
N ALA A 48 5.26 -31.16 2.06
CA ALA A 48 4.79 -32.45 2.57
C ALA A 48 3.88 -33.19 1.59
N GLN A 49 3.14 -32.46 0.75
CA GLN A 49 2.31 -33.01 -0.33
C GLN A 49 3.10 -33.39 -1.59
N GLY A 50 4.41 -33.14 -1.62
CA GLY A 50 5.30 -33.52 -2.72
C GLY A 50 5.44 -32.48 -3.82
N PHE A 51 4.96 -31.25 -3.61
CA PHE A 51 5.25 -30.13 -4.51
C PHE A 51 6.74 -29.79 -4.50
N SER A 52 7.22 -29.22 -5.61
CA SER A 52 8.58 -28.71 -5.69
C SER A 52 8.74 -27.41 -4.87
N HIS A 53 9.99 -27.08 -4.53
CA HIS A 53 10.29 -25.83 -3.80
C HIS A 53 9.70 -24.58 -4.46
N PRO A 54 9.82 -24.35 -5.79
CA PRO A 54 9.20 -23.19 -6.45
C PRO A 54 7.68 -23.17 -6.39
N GLU A 55 7.02 -24.33 -6.49
CA GLU A 55 5.56 -24.42 -6.39
C GLU A 55 5.10 -24.11 -4.98
N ALA A 56 5.74 -24.70 -3.97
CA ALA A 56 5.47 -24.42 -2.56
C ALA A 56 5.69 -22.94 -2.21
N GLU A 57 6.76 -22.32 -2.74
CA GLU A 57 7.03 -20.90 -2.54
C GLU A 57 5.97 -20.02 -3.21
N THR A 58 5.51 -20.39 -4.40
CA THR A 58 4.43 -19.66 -5.10
C THR A 58 3.16 -19.68 -4.26
N MET A 59 2.72 -20.86 -3.81
CA MET A 59 1.53 -21.00 -2.96
C MET A 59 1.65 -20.23 -1.64
N ALA A 60 2.81 -20.26 -1.01
CA ALA A 60 3.07 -19.49 0.21
C ALA A 60 3.08 -17.98 -0.04
N SER A 61 3.54 -17.54 -1.22
CA SER A 61 3.55 -16.12 -1.60
C SER A 61 2.13 -15.59 -1.85
N GLU A 62 1.24 -16.40 -2.42
CA GLU A 62 -0.19 -16.04 -2.54
C GLU A 62 -0.81 -15.76 -1.15
N VAL A 63 -0.53 -16.63 -0.18
CA VAL A 63 -0.95 -16.40 1.21
C VAL A 63 -0.28 -15.17 1.81
N LEU A 64 1.02 -14.99 1.56
CA LEU A 64 1.80 -13.87 2.09
C LEU A 64 1.20 -12.51 1.69
N TYR A 65 0.77 -12.38 0.44
CA TYR A 65 0.28 -11.12 -0.14
C TYR A 65 -1.25 -11.00 -0.19
N GLN A 66 -1.99 -12.01 0.27
CA GLN A 66 -3.45 -11.96 0.30
C GLN A 66 -3.98 -10.73 1.04
N GLY A 67 -4.88 -9.98 0.40
CA GLY A 67 -5.45 -8.73 0.91
C GLY A 67 -4.48 -7.53 0.87
N LEU A 68 -3.33 -7.66 0.22
CA LEU A 68 -2.31 -6.63 0.08
C LEU A 68 -2.03 -6.29 -1.38
N HIS A 69 -2.86 -6.70 -2.34
CA HIS A 69 -2.60 -6.37 -3.75
C HIS A 69 -3.02 -4.93 -4.10
N PHE A 70 -4.09 -4.43 -3.49
CA PHE A 70 -4.50 -3.04 -3.67
C PHE A 70 -3.90 -2.14 -2.58
N SER A 71 -3.03 -1.20 -2.98
CA SER A 71 -2.44 -0.23 -2.07
C SER A 71 -3.10 1.16 -2.18
N LYS A 72 -3.65 1.63 -1.05
CA LYS A 72 -4.10 3.02 -0.89
C LYS A 72 -2.93 4.00 -1.00
N TYR A 73 -1.77 3.61 -0.48
CA TYR A 73 -0.54 4.41 -0.54
C TYR A 73 -0.13 4.63 -2.00
N ASP A 74 0.05 3.55 -2.77
CA ASP A 74 0.47 3.64 -4.18
C ASP A 74 -0.53 4.39 -5.05
N THR A 75 -1.83 4.21 -4.77
CA THR A 75 -2.89 4.93 -5.48
C THR A 75 -2.76 6.44 -5.25
N LEU A 76 -2.55 6.88 -4.01
CA LEU A 76 -2.35 8.30 -3.70
C LEU A 76 -1.05 8.85 -4.30
N VAL A 77 0.06 8.10 -4.23
CA VAL A 77 1.32 8.49 -4.88
C VAL A 77 1.09 8.68 -6.38
N SER A 78 0.44 7.72 -7.03
CA SER A 78 0.13 7.79 -8.46
C SER A 78 -0.73 9.00 -8.83
N VAL A 79 -1.78 9.28 -8.05
CA VAL A 79 -2.62 10.48 -8.26
C VAL A 79 -1.79 11.76 -8.15
N LEU A 80 -0.96 11.88 -7.11
CA LEU A 80 -0.11 13.06 -6.89
C LEU A 80 0.92 13.24 -8.01
N GLU A 81 1.58 12.16 -8.42
CA GLU A 81 2.60 12.19 -9.48
C GLU A 81 2.00 12.51 -10.85
N ASN A 82 0.85 11.93 -11.20
CA ASN A 82 0.28 12.07 -12.54
C ASN A 82 -0.54 13.36 -12.70
N GLU A 83 -1.29 13.75 -11.67
CA GLU A 83 -2.26 14.86 -11.78
C GLU A 83 -1.73 16.19 -11.21
N PHE A 84 -0.74 16.12 -10.32
CA PHE A 84 -0.25 17.28 -9.57
C PHE A 84 1.26 17.47 -9.67
N GLU A 85 1.92 16.93 -10.71
CA GLU A 85 3.39 17.02 -10.88
C GLU A 85 3.92 18.46 -10.82
N LYS A 86 3.15 19.43 -11.33
CA LYS A 86 3.58 20.83 -11.40
C LYS A 86 3.48 21.53 -10.05
N GLU A 87 2.42 21.24 -9.31
CA GLU A 87 2.11 21.83 -8.01
C GLU A 87 2.89 21.14 -6.88
N LEU A 88 3.07 19.83 -6.99
CA LEU A 88 3.65 18.92 -6.01
C LEU A 88 4.69 17.98 -6.65
N PRO A 89 5.79 18.51 -7.21
CA PRO A 89 6.85 17.69 -7.80
C PRO A 89 7.54 16.79 -6.79
N SER A 90 8.15 15.71 -7.28
CA SER A 90 8.98 14.81 -6.46
C SER A 90 10.03 15.59 -5.64
N PRO A 91 10.25 15.25 -4.36
CA PRO A 91 9.74 14.08 -3.64
C PRO A 91 8.50 14.39 -2.76
N LEU A 92 7.66 15.35 -3.15
CA LEU A 92 6.46 15.69 -2.38
C LEU A 92 5.40 14.59 -2.37
N PRO A 93 5.10 13.86 -3.45
CA PRO A 93 4.10 12.78 -3.45
C PRO A 93 4.34 11.76 -2.33
N GLU A 94 5.55 11.24 -2.21
CA GLU A 94 5.90 10.23 -1.21
C GLU A 94 5.92 10.81 0.21
N ARG A 95 6.26 12.11 0.36
CA ARG A 95 6.26 12.78 1.68
C ARG A 95 4.87 13.13 2.18
N LEU A 96 3.94 13.46 1.29
CA LEU A 96 2.59 13.90 1.63
C LEU A 96 1.61 12.72 1.77
N THR A 97 1.85 11.63 1.04
CA THR A 97 0.96 10.46 1.06
C THR A 97 0.67 9.92 2.48
N PRO A 98 1.66 9.77 3.39
CA PRO A 98 1.38 9.33 4.77
C PRO A 98 0.47 10.28 5.57
N MET A 99 0.45 11.57 5.23
CA MET A 99 -0.47 12.55 5.83
C MET A 99 -1.86 12.44 5.21
N LEU A 100 -1.95 12.28 3.88
CA LEU A 100 -3.21 12.08 3.16
C LEU A 100 -3.93 10.79 3.58
N LEU A 101 -3.19 9.69 3.79
CA LEU A 101 -3.76 8.43 4.31
C LEU A 101 -4.44 8.60 5.68
N LYS A 102 -4.04 9.61 6.46
CA LYS A 102 -4.62 9.94 7.77
C LYS A 102 -5.68 11.04 7.70
N ASN A 103 -5.85 11.68 6.54
CA ASN A 103 -6.83 12.73 6.33
C ASN A 103 -8.24 12.12 6.28
N LYS A 104 -9.17 12.66 7.07
CA LYS A 104 -10.53 12.13 7.19
C LYS A 104 -11.33 12.20 5.89
N THR A 105 -11.13 13.25 5.10
CA THR A 105 -11.83 13.40 3.82
C THR A 105 -11.33 12.35 2.83
N VAL A 106 -10.01 12.15 2.74
CA VAL A 106 -9.41 11.09 1.91
C VAL A 106 -9.85 9.70 2.36
N GLN A 107 -9.86 9.43 3.67
CA GLN A 107 -10.38 8.17 4.21
C GLN A 107 -11.84 7.94 3.83
N SER A 108 -12.68 8.99 3.94
CA SER A 108 -14.09 8.90 3.57
C SER A 108 -14.34 8.60 2.09
N VAL A 109 -13.39 8.94 1.21
CA VAL A 109 -13.43 8.54 -0.20
C VAL A 109 -13.17 7.05 -0.31
N PHE A 110 -12.05 6.56 0.25
CA PHE A 110 -11.73 5.12 0.23
C PHE A 110 -12.82 4.25 0.87
N ASP A 111 -13.48 4.71 1.93
CA ASP A 111 -14.52 3.97 2.65
C ASP A 111 -15.81 3.73 1.82
N LYS A 112 -15.95 4.40 0.66
CA LYS A 112 -17.06 4.17 -0.28
C LYS A 112 -16.87 2.93 -1.16
N TYR A 113 -15.66 2.35 -1.17
CA TYR A 113 -15.26 1.29 -2.06
C TYR A 113 -14.92 0.02 -1.29
N GLU A 114 -15.28 -1.14 -1.86
CA GLU A 114 -14.81 -2.44 -1.40
C GLU A 114 -13.45 -2.74 -2.06
N LEU A 115 -12.37 -2.41 -1.34
CA LEU A 115 -11.00 -2.49 -1.87
C LEU A 115 -10.45 -3.92 -1.77
N THR A 116 -10.87 -4.79 -2.69
CA THR A 116 -10.37 -6.16 -2.86
C THR A 116 -9.02 -6.20 -3.59
N ASP A 117 -8.38 -7.37 -3.62
CA ASP A 117 -7.08 -7.56 -4.29
C ASP A 117 -7.13 -7.28 -5.79
N ASP A 118 -8.26 -7.53 -6.44
CA ASP A 118 -8.50 -7.27 -7.86
C ASP A 118 -9.07 -5.87 -8.13
N PHE A 119 -9.28 -5.03 -7.10
CA PHE A 119 -9.91 -3.73 -7.24
C PHE A 119 -9.18 -2.81 -8.23
N GLY A 120 -7.84 -2.86 -8.28
CA GLY A 120 -7.06 -2.05 -9.22
C GLY A 120 -7.30 -2.38 -10.71
N ALA A 121 -7.86 -3.55 -11.02
CA ALA A 121 -8.28 -3.94 -12.37
C ALA A 121 -9.79 -3.77 -12.60
N SER A 122 -10.53 -3.34 -11.57
CA SER A 122 -11.97 -3.14 -11.64
C SER A 122 -12.34 -1.84 -12.38
N PRO A 123 -13.53 -1.75 -12.97
CA PRO A 123 -14.04 -0.49 -13.49
C PRO A 123 -14.25 0.58 -12.41
N GLU A 124 -14.43 0.20 -11.14
CA GLU A 124 -14.60 1.16 -10.04
C GLU A 124 -13.32 1.91 -9.69
N TYR A 125 -12.15 1.40 -10.07
CA TYR A 125 -10.86 2.05 -9.82
C TYR A 125 -10.80 3.46 -10.39
N GLU A 126 -11.30 3.67 -11.63
CA GLU A 126 -11.31 4.99 -12.27
C GLU A 126 -12.19 5.99 -11.53
N ASN A 127 -13.29 5.53 -10.91
CA ASN A 127 -14.14 6.37 -10.08
C ASN A 127 -13.41 6.80 -8.81
N LEU A 128 -12.72 5.85 -8.14
CA LEU A 128 -11.91 6.14 -6.96
C LEU A 128 -10.81 7.15 -7.30
N TYR A 129 -10.07 6.89 -8.38
CA TYR A 129 -8.98 7.76 -8.84
C TYR A 129 -9.49 9.18 -9.09
N THR A 130 -10.58 9.33 -9.85
CA THR A 130 -11.19 10.63 -10.14
C THR A 130 -11.64 11.36 -8.86
N GLU A 131 -12.27 10.64 -7.93
CA GLU A 131 -12.76 11.23 -6.68
C GLU A 131 -11.60 11.65 -5.75
N LEU A 132 -10.53 10.87 -5.69
CA LEU A 132 -9.30 11.24 -4.97
C LEU A 132 -8.66 12.49 -5.57
N THR A 133 -8.53 12.57 -6.90
CA THR A 133 -8.01 13.76 -7.59
C THR A 133 -8.83 14.99 -7.24
N GLY A 134 -10.17 14.94 -7.37
CA GLY A 134 -11.04 16.05 -7.01
C GLY A 134 -10.94 16.43 -5.53
N THR A 135 -10.80 15.45 -4.64
CA THR A 135 -10.61 15.69 -3.20
C THR A 135 -9.29 16.39 -2.91
N ILE A 136 -8.20 16.00 -3.58
CA ILE A 136 -6.89 16.63 -3.41
C ILE A 136 -6.88 18.06 -3.94
N VAL A 137 -7.54 18.34 -5.08
CA VAL A 137 -7.74 19.73 -5.55
C VAL A 137 -8.34 20.60 -4.45
N LEU A 138 -9.44 20.16 -3.84
CA LEU A 138 -10.11 20.91 -2.77
C LEU A 138 -9.20 21.10 -1.53
N LEU A 139 -8.43 20.07 -1.16
CA LEU A 139 -7.48 20.17 -0.04
C LEU A 139 -6.35 21.17 -0.31
N ILE A 140 -5.90 21.28 -1.56
CA ILE A 140 -4.91 22.28 -1.98
C ILE A 140 -5.52 23.68 -1.92
N GLU A 141 -6.72 23.88 -2.49
CA GLU A 141 -7.43 25.17 -2.51
C GLU A 141 -7.72 25.70 -1.10
N ASP A 142 -8.09 24.82 -0.17
CA ASP A 142 -8.35 25.16 1.24
C ASP A 142 -7.05 25.38 2.07
N ASN A 143 -5.87 25.38 1.42
CA ASN A 143 -4.54 25.47 2.06
C ASN A 143 -4.30 24.40 3.14
N HIS A 144 -4.96 23.25 3.04
CA HIS A 144 -4.75 22.11 3.94
C HIS A 144 -3.57 21.22 3.53
N LEU A 145 -2.95 21.51 2.37
CA LEU A 145 -1.71 20.91 1.90
C LEU A 145 -0.64 22.00 1.65
N PRO A 146 0.62 21.78 2.05
CA PRO A 146 1.69 22.71 1.74
C PRO A 146 2.02 22.67 0.24
N THR A 147 1.84 23.80 -0.46
CA THR A 147 2.23 23.99 -1.87
C THR A 147 3.53 24.81 -1.99
N ILE A 148 4.15 24.80 -3.18
CA ILE A 148 5.40 25.53 -3.45
C ILE A 148 5.23 27.06 -3.34
N ASP A 149 4.02 27.57 -3.59
CA ASP A 149 3.71 28.99 -3.55
C ASP A 149 3.21 29.47 -2.18
N GLY A 150 3.82 28.96 -1.10
CA GLY A 150 3.71 29.57 0.21
C GLY A 150 4.39 30.94 0.27
N GLU A 151 3.93 31.91 -0.51
CA GLU A 151 4.17 33.32 -0.22
C GLU A 151 3.52 33.63 1.13
N SER A 152 4.40 33.75 2.11
CA SER A 152 4.13 34.28 3.44
C SER A 152 3.65 35.72 3.30
N ASP A 153 2.34 35.92 3.12
CA ASP A 153 1.69 37.17 3.51
C ASP A 153 1.52 37.17 5.03
N ILE A 154 2.63 37.45 5.72
CA ILE A 154 2.65 37.84 7.13
C ILE A 154 3.03 39.32 7.18
N VAL A 155 1.99 40.15 7.19
CA VAL A 155 1.88 41.59 7.57
C VAL A 155 2.66 42.64 6.78
#